data_AF-A0A6J1RGT6-F1
#
_entry.id   AF-A0A6J1RGT6-F1
#
_cell.length_a   1.000
_cell.length_b   1.000
_cell.length_c   1.000
_cell.angle_alpha   90.00
_cell.angle_beta   90.00
_cell.angle_gamma   90.00
#
_symmetry.space_group_name_H-M   'P 1'
#
loop_
_entity.id
_entity.type
_entity.pdbx_description
1 polymer ?
#
loop_
_entity_poly.entity_id
_entity_poly.type
_entity_poly.pdbx_seq_one_letter_code
_entity_poly.pdbx_strand_id
1 'polypeptide(L)'
;MMDFITDSTKFLDRLAGNTEHFRNAMTKAGFIVSGDNHPICPVMLGDAKLATTFADKMMEKGIYVIGFSYPVVPKDKARICVQISAAHSTEDIDRAVK
;
A
#
# COMPACT_ATOMS: atom_id res chain seq x y z
N MET A 1 18.51 20.08 7.64
CA MET A 1 18.02 18.76 7.17
C MET A 1 16.63 18.46 7.72
N MET A 2 16.27 18.90 8.93
CA MET A 2 14.87 18.85 9.41
C MET A 2 13.97 19.99 8.89
N ASP A 3 14.53 21.07 8.35
CA ASP A 3 13.75 22.26 7.95
C ASP A 3 12.94 22.07 6.65
N PHE A 4 13.20 21.02 5.87
CA PHE A 4 12.50 20.76 4.60
C PHE A 4 11.11 20.14 4.80
N ILE A 5 10.88 19.51 5.96
CA ILE A 5 9.64 18.77 6.27
C ILE A 5 8.54 19.72 6.74
N THR A 6 8.91 20.82 7.41
CA THR A 6 7.96 21.75 8.03
C THR A 6 7.26 22.69 7.03
N ASP A 7 7.85 22.94 5.86
CA ASP A 7 7.35 23.95 4.90
C ASP A 7 6.59 23.36 3.69
N SER A 8 6.60 22.04 3.49
CA SER A 8 6.08 21.44 2.27
C SER A 8 4.68 20.84 2.41
N THR A 9 3.69 21.68 2.73
CA THR A 9 2.25 21.31 2.74
C THR A 9 1.84 20.56 1.48
N LYS A 10 2.35 20.97 0.32
CA LYS A 10 2.09 20.34 -0.98
C LYS A 10 2.46 18.85 -1.03
N PHE A 11 3.53 18.40 -0.38
CA PHE A 11 3.89 16.97 -0.38
C PHE A 11 2.98 16.18 0.54
N LEU A 12 2.56 16.77 1.67
CA LEU A 12 1.59 16.15 2.58
C LEU A 12 0.21 16.03 1.92
N ASP A 13 -0.24 17.06 1.22
CA ASP A 13 -1.52 17.06 0.49
C ASP A 13 -1.50 16.01 -0.63
N ARG A 14 -0.41 15.93 -1.41
CA ARG A 14 -0.24 14.90 -2.44
C ARG A 14 -0.20 13.50 -1.82
N LEU A 15 0.51 13.33 -0.72
CA LEU A 15 0.59 12.05 -0.02
C LEU A 15 -0.79 11.60 0.49
N ALA A 16 -1.55 12.51 1.09
CA ALA A 16 -2.90 12.26 1.57
C ALA A 16 -3.84 11.89 0.42
N GLY A 17 -3.84 12.68 -0.67
CA GLY A 17 -4.66 12.40 -1.85
C GLY A 17 -4.30 11.07 -2.52
N ASN A 18 -3.01 10.76 -2.67
CA ASN A 18 -2.54 9.48 -3.18
C ASN A 18 -2.98 8.31 -2.29
N THR A 19 -2.89 8.48 -0.96
CA THR A 19 -3.28 7.46 0.02
C THR A 19 -4.77 7.17 -0.08
N GLU A 20 -5.59 8.22 -0.10
CA GLU A 20 -7.04 8.10 -0.23
C GLU A 20 -7.43 7.44 -1.56
N HIS A 21 -6.81 7.86 -2.67
CA HIS A 21 -7.06 7.28 -3.99
C HIS A 21 -6.75 5.78 -4.02
N PHE A 22 -5.57 5.37 -3.53
CA PHE A 22 -5.20 3.95 -3.46
C PHE A 22 -6.18 3.14 -2.61
N ARG A 23 -6.52 3.63 -1.40
CA ARG A 23 -7.46 2.93 -0.50
C ARG A 23 -8.83 2.75 -1.16
N ASN A 24 -9.38 3.82 -1.73
CA ASN A 24 -10.66 3.80 -2.41
C ASN A 24 -10.66 2.85 -3.61
N ALA A 25 -9.60 2.87 -4.42
CA ALA A 25 -9.47 2.01 -5.59
C ALA A 25 -9.34 0.53 -5.20
N MET A 26 -8.53 0.19 -4.20
CA MET A 26 -8.41 -1.17 -3.67
C MET A 26 -9.71 -1.69 -3.06
N THR A 27 -10.43 -0.86 -2.30
CA THR A 27 -11.74 -1.23 -1.75
C THR A 27 -12.77 -1.46 -2.85
N LYS A 28 -12.79 -0.63 -3.90
CA LYS A 28 -13.65 -0.84 -5.08
C LYS A 28 -13.30 -2.12 -5.84
N ALA A 29 -12.02 -2.50 -5.87
CA ALA A 29 -11.56 -3.77 -6.44
C ALA A 29 -11.90 -5.00 -5.57
N GLY A 30 -12.52 -4.81 -4.39
CA GLY A 30 -12.97 -5.89 -3.50
C GLY A 30 -11.94 -6.31 -2.45
N PHE A 31 -10.82 -5.60 -2.33
CA PHE A 31 -9.84 -5.87 -1.28
C PHE A 31 -10.19 -5.17 0.03
N ILE A 32 -9.82 -5.80 1.14
CA ILE A 32 -9.94 -5.22 2.47
C ILE A 32 -8.62 -4.52 2.80
N VAL A 33 -8.65 -3.19 2.89
CA VAL A 33 -7.51 -2.38 3.34
C VAL A 33 -7.74 -2.01 4.81
N SER A 34 -6.85 -2.46 5.69
CA SER A 34 -6.98 -2.27 7.14
C SER A 34 -6.41 -0.93 7.61
N GLY A 35 -6.95 -0.40 8.71
CA GLY A 35 -6.46 0.80 9.38
C GLY A 35 -7.05 2.10 8.83
N ASP A 36 -6.63 3.22 9.42
CA ASP A 36 -7.16 4.55 9.12
C ASP A 36 -6.47 5.19 7.91
N ASN A 37 -6.75 6.46 7.64
CA ASN A 37 -6.22 7.20 6.50
C ASN A 37 -4.72 7.58 6.66
N HIS A 38 -3.87 6.56 6.78
CA HIS A 38 -2.41 6.67 6.85
C HIS A 38 -1.77 6.11 5.57
N PRO A 39 -0.67 6.72 5.07
CA PRO A 39 0.13 6.25 3.95
C PRO A 39 0.51 4.76 3.89
N ILE A 40 0.53 4.07 5.02
CA ILE A 40 0.76 2.63 5.06
C ILE A 40 -0.61 1.95 4.91
N CYS A 41 -0.80 1.23 3.81
CA CYS A 41 -2.06 0.59 3.43
C CYS A 41 -1.89 -0.94 3.45
N PRO A 42 -2.20 -1.61 4.58
CA PRO A 42 -2.21 -3.06 4.67
C PRO A 42 -3.41 -3.67 3.93
N VAL A 43 -3.13 -4.43 2.86
CA VAL A 43 -4.10 -5.21 2.09
C VAL A 43 -4.19 -6.61 2.68
N MET A 44 -5.34 -6.98 3.22
CA MET A 44 -5.54 -8.24 3.94
C MET A 44 -5.73 -9.41 2.97
N LEU A 45 -4.92 -10.46 3.12
CA LEU A 45 -4.98 -11.68 2.31
C LEU A 45 -5.30 -12.93 3.14
N GLY A 46 -5.04 -12.90 4.44
CA GLY A 46 -5.32 -13.98 5.39
C GLY A 46 -4.28 -15.10 5.35
N ASP A 47 -4.01 -15.67 4.17
CA ASP A 47 -3.09 -16.80 4.02
C ASP A 47 -1.65 -16.38 3.68
N ALA A 48 -0.67 -17.03 4.32
CA ALA A 48 0.74 -16.72 4.17
C ALA A 48 1.30 -17.06 2.78
N LYS A 49 0.89 -18.21 2.20
CA LYS A 49 1.34 -18.60 0.86
C LYS A 49 0.74 -17.66 -0.19
N LEU A 50 -0.54 -17.32 -0.03
CA LEU A 50 -1.21 -16.35 -0.87
C LEU A 50 -0.49 -15.00 -0.84
N ALA A 51 -0.07 -14.52 0.34
CA ALA A 51 0.68 -13.27 0.46
C ALA A 51 2.03 -13.31 -0.28
N THR A 52 2.79 -14.40 -0.18
CA THR A 52 4.04 -14.56 -0.93
C THR A 52 3.78 -14.60 -2.43
N THR A 53 2.88 -15.47 -2.89
CA THR A 53 2.55 -15.59 -4.32
C THR A 53 2.01 -14.29 -4.90
N PHE A 54 1.24 -13.53 -4.13
CA PHE A 54 0.76 -12.22 -4.55
C PHE A 54 1.93 -11.25 -4.73
N ALA A 55 2.85 -11.18 -3.78
CA ALA A 55 4.03 -10.33 -3.88
C ALA A 55 4.91 -10.69 -5.08
N ASP A 56 5.14 -11.98 -5.33
CA ASP A 56 5.94 -12.45 -6.48
C ASP A 56 5.29 -12.04 -7.81
N LYS A 57 3.98 -12.23 -7.95
CA LYS A 57 3.23 -11.82 -9.17
C LYS A 57 3.21 -10.31 -9.38
N MET A 58 3.17 -9.53 -8.30
CA MET A 58 3.27 -8.07 -8.39
C MET A 58 4.66 -7.64 -8.83
N MET A 59 5.71 -8.32 -8.35
CA MET A 59 7.09 -8.10 -8.80
C MET A 59 7.24 -8.37 -10.30
N GLU A 60 6.65 -9.45 -10.81
CA GLU A 60 6.65 -9.75 -12.26
C GLU A 60 6.00 -8.63 -13.09
N LYS A 61 5.00 -7.93 -12.54
CA LYS A 61 4.38 -6.74 -13.13
C LYS A 61 5.21 -5.44 -12.94
N GLY A 62 6.37 -5.53 -12.30
CA GLY A 62 7.24 -4.41 -11.97
C GLY A 62 6.79 -3.59 -10.76
N ILE A 63 5.94 -4.15 -9.89
CA ILE A 63 5.41 -3.47 -8.70
C ILE A 63 5.97 -4.16 -7.47
N TYR A 64 6.86 -3.44 -6.78
CA TYR A 64 7.51 -3.95 -5.57
C TYR A 64 6.57 -3.84 -4.36
N VAL A 65 6.18 -4.98 -3.79
CA VAL A 65 5.41 -5.05 -2.54
C VAL A 65 5.96 -6.11 -1.61
N ILE A 66 5.75 -5.93 -0.30
CA ILE A 66 6.22 -6.87 0.72
C ILE A 66 5.01 -7.50 1.42
N GLY A 67 4.96 -8.84 1.38
CA GLY A 67 4.04 -9.64 2.17
C GLY A 67 4.55 -9.87 3.58
N PHE A 68 3.67 -9.65 4.55
CA PHE A 68 3.87 -9.97 5.96
C PHE A 68 3.08 -11.22 6.31
N SER A 69 3.77 -12.18 6.91
CA SER A 69 3.20 -13.42 7.44
C SER A 69 3.80 -13.72 8.83
N TYR A 70 3.36 -14.82 9.45
CA TYR A 70 3.92 -15.27 10.71
C TYR A 70 5.44 -15.49 10.62
N PRO A 71 6.26 -15.08 11.62
CA PRO A 71 5.88 -14.60 12.96
C PRO A 71 5.65 -13.08 13.07
N VAL A 72 5.81 -12.32 11.99
CA VAL A 72 5.72 -10.85 12.01
C VAL A 72 4.28 -10.37 12.23
N VAL A 73 3.30 -11.13 11.72
CA VAL A 73 1.87 -10.94 11.99
C VAL A 73 1.26 -12.24 12.54
N PRO A 74 0.13 -12.19 13.27
CA PRO A 74 -0.56 -13.39 13.72
C PRO A 74 -0.89 -14.34 12.56
N LYS A 75 -1.01 -15.64 12.90
CA LYS A 75 -1.50 -16.65 11.93
C LYS A 75 -2.85 -16.22 11.37
N ASP A 76 -3.09 -16.60 10.11
CA ASP A 76 -4.33 -16.31 9.35
C ASP A 76 -4.62 -14.81 9.15
N LYS A 77 -3.64 -13.94 9.40
CA LYS A 77 -3.70 -12.49 9.17
C LYS A 77 -2.58 -11.99 8.26
N ALA A 78 -2.13 -12.83 7.33
CA ALA A 78 -1.15 -12.41 6.34
C ALA A 78 -1.68 -11.26 5.48
N ARG A 79 -0.81 -10.33 5.12
CA ARG A 79 -1.18 -9.08 4.43
C ARG A 79 -0.02 -8.52 3.64
N ILE A 80 -0.31 -7.76 2.59
CA ILE A 80 0.68 -6.94 1.89
C ILE A 80 0.63 -5.54 2.48
N CYS A 81 1.75 -4.97 2.92
CA CYS A 81 1.78 -3.55 3.30
C CYS A 81 2.30 -2.73 2.14
N VAL A 82 1.43 -1.89 1.56
CA VAL A 82 1.81 -0.92 0.54
C VAL A 82 2.13 0.40 1.21
N GLN A 83 3.27 1.00 0.87
CA GLN A 83 3.67 2.30 1.37
C GLN A 83 3.48 3.34 0.26
N ILE A 84 2.54 4.26 0.48
CA ILE A 84 2.26 5.33 -0.47
C ILE A 84 3.22 6.49 -0.21
N SER A 85 3.71 7.10 -1.29
CA SER A 85 4.61 8.25 -1.28
C SER A 85 3.98 9.39 -2.08
N ALA A 86 4.35 10.63 -1.73
CA ALA A 86 4.02 11.82 -2.50
C ALA A 86 4.65 11.81 -3.91
N ALA A 87 5.68 10.99 -4.12
CA ALA A 87 6.36 10.82 -5.40
C ALA A 87 5.56 10.01 -6.42
N HIS A 88 4.64 9.15 -5.97
CA HIS A 88 3.79 8.38 -6.89
C HIS A 88 2.87 9.31 -7.68
N SER A 89 2.73 9.03 -8.97
CA SER A 89 1.70 9.61 -9.82
C SER A 89 0.36 8.90 -9.61
N THR A 90 -0.73 9.52 -10.06
CA THR A 90 -2.05 8.87 -10.05
C THR A 90 -2.03 7.60 -10.93
N GLU A 91 -1.30 7.65 -12.03
CA GLU A 91 -1.13 6.55 -12.97
C GLU A 91 -0.36 5.36 -12.34
N ASP A 92 0.64 5.63 -11.49
CA ASP A 92 1.34 4.58 -10.74
C ASP A 92 0.37 3.85 -9.79
N ILE A 93 -0.50 4.61 -9.12
CA ILE A 93 -1.50 4.08 -8.19
C ILE A 93 -2.53 3.25 -8.96
N ASP A 94 -3.04 3.77 -10.07
CA ASP A 94 -4.00 3.05 -10.92
C ASP A 94 -3.40 1.76 -11.50
N ARG A 95 -2.13 1.80 -11.89
CA ARG A 95 -1.40 0.61 -12.35
C ARG A 95 -1.22 -0.40 -11.22
N ALA A 96 -0.99 0.05 -9.99
CA ALA A 96 -0.84 -0.84 -8.85
C ALA A 96 -2.14 -1.58 -8.46
N VAL A 97 -3.30 -1.01 -8.78
CA VAL A 97 -4.62 -1.57 -8.45
C VAL A 97 -5.16 -2.51 -9.54
N LYS A 98 -4.69 -2.39 -10.80
CA LYS A 98 -5.15 -3.19 -11.96
C LYS A 98 -4.45 -4.55 -12.11
#